data_AF-A0A6V8LL93-F1
#
_entry.id   AF-A0A6V8LL93-F1
#
_cell.length_a   1.000
_cell.length_b   1.000
_cell.length_c   1.000
_cell.angle_alpha   90.00
_cell.angle_beta   90.00
_cell.angle_gamma   90.00
#
_symmetry.space_group_name_H-M   'P 1'
#
loop_
_entity.id
_entity.type
_entity.pdbx_description
1 polymer ?
#
loop_
_entity_poly.entity_id
_entity_poly.type
_entity_poly.pdbx_seq_one_letter_code
_entity_poly.pdbx_strand_id
1 'polypeptide(L)'
;MLIARDRPAEAAAALRRIPDPPRDLLFEALWCLTGRAATLLGDRPLVDRATAELTPAAGELAAASGLLTAGPVALHLARLR
;
A
#
# COMPACT_ATOMS: atom_id res chain seq x y z
N MET A 1 0.65 -10.23 -9.41
CA MET A 1 1.66 -9.41 -8.72
C MET A 1 3.02 -9.67 -9.37
N LEU A 2 3.74 -8.66 -9.85
CA LEU A 2 5.06 -8.84 -10.53
C LEU A 2 6.15 -9.38 -9.59
N ILE A 3 6.02 -9.13 -8.28
CA ILE A 3 6.89 -9.71 -7.24
C ILE A 3 6.76 -11.24 -7.18
N ALA A 4 5.56 -11.78 -7.40
CA ALA A 4 5.32 -13.23 -7.46
C ALA A 4 5.91 -13.89 -8.73
N ARG A 5 6.51 -13.10 -9.64
CA ARG A 5 7.19 -13.59 -10.85
C ARG A 5 8.70 -13.34 -10.82
N ASP A 6 9.27 -13.06 -9.64
CA ASP A 6 10.72 -12.88 -9.43
C ASP A 6 11.36 -11.77 -10.30
N ARG A 7 10.60 -10.71 -10.58
CA ARG A 7 11.07 -9.54 -11.37
C ARG A 7 11.06 -8.25 -10.52
N PRO A 8 11.94 -8.12 -9.52
CA PRO A 8 11.93 -7.00 -8.58
C PRO A 8 12.24 -5.65 -9.26
N ALA A 9 13.14 -5.61 -10.24
CA ALA A 9 13.49 -4.37 -10.94
C ALA A 9 12.31 -3.78 -11.74
N GLU A 10 11.51 -4.64 -12.39
CA GLU A 10 10.32 -4.20 -13.11
C GLU A 10 9.15 -3.88 -12.19
N ALA A 11 9.04 -4.58 -11.07
CA ALA A 11 8.10 -4.22 -10.02
C ALA A 11 8.41 -2.82 -9.48
N ALA A 12 9.68 -2.49 -9.23
CA ALA A 12 10.10 -1.16 -8.80
C ALA A 12 9.84 -0.08 -9.88
N ALA A 13 10.13 -0.37 -11.14
CA ALA A 13 9.86 0.55 -12.24
C ALA A 13 8.35 0.76 -12.47
N ALA A 14 7.52 -0.26 -12.27
CA ALA A 14 6.08 -0.13 -12.32
C ALA A 14 5.56 0.69 -11.12
N LEU A 15 6.07 0.41 -9.91
CA LEU A 15 5.68 1.08 -8.67
C LEU A 15 5.96 2.60 -8.73
N ARG A 16 7.11 3.01 -9.27
CA ARG A 16 7.44 4.44 -9.48
C ARG A 16 6.53 5.16 -10.49
N ARG A 17 5.81 4.42 -11.33
CA ARG A 17 4.87 4.99 -12.31
C ARG A 17 3.42 5.01 -11.82
N ILE A 18 3.14 4.43 -10.65
CA ILE A 18 1.80 4.46 -10.07
C ILE A 18 1.54 5.91 -9.62
N PRO A 19 0.51 6.59 -10.15
CA PRO A 19 0.11 7.89 -9.64
C PRO A 19 -0.40 7.74 -8.20
N ASP A 20 -0.37 8.83 -7.44
CA ASP A 20 -0.93 8.83 -6.10
C ASP A 20 -2.39 8.34 -6.13
N PRO A 21 -2.78 7.41 -5.24
CA PRO A 21 -4.15 6.89 -5.22
C PRO A 21 -5.18 8.01 -5.11
N PRO A 22 -6.30 7.95 -5.85
CA PRO A 22 -7.41 8.88 -5.65
C PRO A 22 -7.93 8.78 -4.21
N ARG A 23 -8.32 9.91 -3.63
CA ARG A 23 -8.91 9.99 -2.27
C ARG A 23 -10.36 9.51 -2.27
N ASP A 24 -10.56 8.26 -2.69
CA ASP A 24 -11.85 7.56 -2.71
C ASP A 24 -11.83 6.35 -1.75
N LEU A 25 -12.87 5.53 -1.77
CA LEU A 25 -13.00 4.37 -0.88
C LEU A 25 -11.88 3.33 -1.03
N LEU A 26 -11.09 3.37 -2.09
CA LEU A 26 -9.98 2.44 -2.30
C LEU A 26 -8.63 3.04 -1.86
N PHE A 27 -8.60 4.29 -1.42
CA PHE A 27 -7.39 5.01 -1.06
C PHE A 27 -6.51 4.21 -0.10
N GLU A 28 -7.06 3.77 1.04
CA GLU A 28 -6.31 3.03 2.06
C GLU A 28 -5.87 1.66 1.54
N ALA A 29 -6.72 0.97 0.78
CA ALA A 29 -6.39 -0.35 0.24
C ALA A 29 -5.26 -0.28 -0.79
N LEU A 30 -5.27 0.75 -1.64
CA LEU A 30 -4.21 1.02 -2.60
C LEU A 30 -2.90 1.39 -1.89
N TRP A 31 -2.93 2.24 -0.88
CA TRP A 31 -1.74 2.55 -0.07
C TRP A 31 -1.20 1.35 0.69
N CYS A 32 -2.06 0.48 1.21
CA CYS A 32 -1.62 -0.77 1.84
C CYS A 32 -0.92 -1.71 0.84
N LEU A 33 -1.39 -1.77 -0.41
CA LEU A 33 -0.78 -2.58 -1.46
C LEU A 33 0.56 -1.99 -1.91
N THR A 34 0.60 -0.68 -2.13
CA THR A 34 1.80 0.09 -2.51
C THR A 34 2.88 -0.03 -1.44
N GLY A 35 2.53 0.19 -0.17
CA GLY A 35 3.46 0.07 0.96
C GLY A 35 4.06 -1.33 1.07
N ARG A 36 3.25 -2.39 0.95
CA ARG A 36 3.76 -3.78 0.94
C ARG A 36 4.72 -4.05 -0.21
N ALA A 37 4.41 -3.57 -1.41
CA ALA A 37 5.30 -3.71 -2.55
C ALA A 37 6.62 -2.96 -2.31
N ALA A 38 6.57 -1.76 -1.74
CA ALA A 38 7.74 -0.98 -1.37
C ALA A 38 8.61 -1.69 -0.32
N THR A 39 8.02 -2.27 0.73
CA THR A 39 8.74 -3.06 1.74
C THR A 39 9.46 -4.26 1.10
N LEU A 40 8.79 -5.01 0.23
CA LEU A 40 9.39 -6.16 -0.47
C LEU A 40 10.52 -5.76 -1.43
N LEU A 41 10.51 -4.52 -1.92
CA LEU A 41 11.52 -3.99 -2.84
C LEU A 41 12.60 -3.13 -2.15
N GLY A 42 12.50 -2.92 -0.83
CA GLY A 42 13.42 -2.07 -0.07
C GLY A 42 13.30 -0.56 -0.37
N ASP A 43 12.17 -0.10 -0.93
CA ASP A 43 11.94 1.31 -1.25
C ASP A 43 11.49 2.09 -0.01
N ARG A 44 12.46 2.47 0.83
CA ARG A 44 12.19 3.13 2.12
C ARG A 44 11.41 4.45 2.00
N PRO A 45 11.73 5.37 1.07
CA PRO A 45 10.95 6.60 0.90
C PRO A 45 9.46 6.33 0.63
N LEU A 46 9.16 5.30 -0.17
CA LEU A 46 7.77 4.97 -0.49
C LEU A 46 7.07 4.26 0.67
N VAL A 47 7.78 3.46 1.47
CA VAL A 47 7.27 2.91 2.74
C VAL A 47 6.90 4.02 3.72
N ASP A 48 7.77 5.02 3.89
CA ASP A 48 7.53 6.14 4.81
C ASP A 48 6.33 6.98 4.33
N ARG A 49 6.22 7.21 3.02
CA ARG A 49 5.06 7.89 2.43
C ARG A 49 3.76 7.12 2.63
N ALA A 50 3.76 5.81 2.37
CA ALA A 50 2.58 4.97 2.58
C ALA A 50 2.17 4.96 4.07
N THR A 51 3.14 4.96 4.97
CA THR A 51 2.90 5.05 6.42
C THR A 51 2.25 6.38 6.79
N ALA A 52 2.75 7.49 6.24
CA ALA A 52 2.20 8.82 6.51
C ALA A 52 0.75 8.97 6.02
N GLU A 53 0.41 8.47 4.83
CA GLU A 53 -0.94 8.55 4.28
C GLU A 53 -1.94 7.60 4.97
N LEU A 54 -1.47 6.47 5.50
CA LEU A 54 -2.32 5.49 6.22
C LEU A 54 -2.51 5.82 7.71
N THR A 55 -1.61 6.60 8.31
CA THR A 55 -1.66 6.94 9.74
C THR A 55 -2.98 7.62 10.16
N PRO A 56 -3.54 8.59 9.40
CA PRO A 56 -4.83 9.20 9.73
C PRO A 56 -5.98 8.19 9.80
N ALA A 57 -5.94 7.15 8.97
CA ALA A 57 -6.97 6.11 8.87
C ALA A 57 -6.65 4.88 9.76
N ALA A 58 -5.73 4.96 10.72
CA ALA A 58 -5.30 3.81 11.52
C ALA A 58 -6.44 3.11 12.28
N GLY A 59 -7.51 3.84 12.63
CA GLY A 59 -8.72 3.31 13.25
C GLY A 59 -9.76 2.74 12.28
N GLU A 60 -9.52 2.81 10.98
CA GLU A 60 -10.49 2.47 9.93
C GLU A 60 -10.24 1.09 9.30
N LEU A 61 -11.24 0.63 8.55
CA LEU A 61 -11.15 -0.56 7.72
C LEU A 61 -10.77 -0.13 6.30
N ALA A 62 -9.67 -0.68 5.78
CA ALA A 62 -9.24 -0.38 4.42
C ALA A 62 -10.24 -0.94 3.40
N ALA A 63 -10.68 -0.10 2.46
CA ALA A 63 -11.70 -0.41 1.47
C ALA A 63 -13.00 -0.97 2.08
N ALA A 64 -13.57 -0.32 3.09
CA ALA A 64 -14.86 -0.68 3.68
C ALA A 64 -16.07 -0.36 2.76
N SER A 65 -16.05 -0.84 1.52
CA SER A 65 -17.07 -0.54 0.50
C SER A 65 -18.25 -1.53 0.51
N GLY A 66 -18.26 -2.50 1.43
CA GLY A 66 -19.27 -3.58 1.50
C GLY A 66 -19.08 -4.70 0.46
N LEU A 67 -18.39 -4.43 -0.65
CA LEU A 67 -18.00 -5.42 -1.66
C LEU A 67 -16.60 -6.00 -1.40
N LEU A 68 -15.70 -5.19 -0.83
CA LEU A 68 -14.36 -5.57 -0.41
C LEU A 68 -14.16 -5.10 1.04
N THR A 69 -13.23 -5.73 1.74
CA THR A 69 -12.64 -5.21 2.97
C THR A 69 -11.23 -5.80 3.05
N ALA A 70 -10.23 -4.94 3.12
CA ALA A 70 -8.83 -5.35 3.29
C ALA A 70 -8.46 -5.50 4.78
N GLY A 71 -9.43 -5.34 5.69
CA GLY A 71 -9.24 -5.39 7.13
C GLY A 71 -8.71 -4.08 7.73
N PRO A 72 -8.43 -4.05 9.04
CA PRO A 72 -7.98 -2.86 9.73
C PRO A 72 -6.69 -2.28 9.15
N VAL A 73 -6.67 -0.97 8.93
CA VAL A 73 -5.47 -0.23 8.46
C VAL A 73 -4.30 -0.45 9.41
N ALA A 74 -4.54 -0.51 10.72
CA ALA A 74 -3.51 -0.79 11.73
C ALA A 74 -2.72 -2.09 11.48
N LEU A 75 -3.35 -3.15 10.97
CA LEU A 75 -2.66 -4.40 10.65
C LEU A 75 -1.74 -4.26 9.45
N HIS A 76 -2.07 -3.37 8.51
CA HIS A 76 -1.22 -3.08 7.37
C HIS A 76 -0.05 -2.20 7.80
N LEU A 77 -0.29 -1.17 8.60
CA LEU A 77 0.75 -0.33 9.19
C LEU A 77 1.80 -1.16 9.97
N ALA A 78 1.37 -2.17 10.74
CA ALA A 78 2.29 -3.06 11.46
C ALA A 78 3.24 -3.85 10.53
N ARG A 79 2.83 -4.09 9.28
CA ARG A 79 3.60 -4.82 8.26
C ARG A 79 4.49 -3.93 7.40
N LEU A 80 4.39 -2.60 7.55
CA LEU A 80 5.24 -1.62 6.86
C LEU A 80 6.52 -1.28 7.62
N ARG A 81 6.82 -2.01 8.70
CA ARG A 81 8.03 -1.82 9.50
C ARG A 81 9.26 -2.34 8.79
#